data_AF-A0A2V8FNM2-F1
#
_entry.id   AF-A0A2V8FNM2-F1
#
_cell.length_a   1.000
_cell.length_b   1.000
_cell.length_c   1.000
_cell.angle_alpha   90.00
_cell.angle_beta   90.00
_cell.angle_gamma   90.00
#
_symmetry.space_group_name_H-M   'P 1'
#
loop_
_entity.id
_entity.type
_entity.pdbx_description
1 polymer ?
#
loop_
_entity_poly.entity_id
_entity_poly.type
_entity_poly.pdbx_seq_one_letter_code
_entity_poly.pdbx_strand_id
1 'polypeptide(L)'
;MAKKEAESFVTEITPRSQDFSRWYLDVVRRTEMADYSPVKGCMVIRPYGYAIWELLQQAFDRRFKATGHVNAYFPLFIPESLLNKEAEHVEGFAPQVAYVTHAGGEELEEKLVVR
;
A
#
# COMPACT_ATOMS: atom_id res chain seq x y z
N MET A 1 8.25 47.50 15.36
CA MET A 1 8.95 46.20 15.36
C MET A 1 7.91 45.09 15.26
N ALA A 2 8.15 44.18 14.30
CA ALA A 2 7.57 42.86 14.06
C ALA A 2 6.04 42.67 14.00
N LYS A 3 5.57 42.30 12.80
CA LYS A 3 4.23 41.80 12.44
C LYS A 3 3.72 40.73 13.41
N LYS A 4 2.47 40.90 13.85
CA LYS A 4 1.62 39.86 14.44
C LYS A 4 0.95 39.08 13.30
N GLU A 5 1.68 38.17 12.68
CA GLU A 5 1.13 37.10 11.84
C GLU A 5 1.60 35.78 12.47
N ALA A 6 0.99 35.41 13.60
CA ALA A 6 1.02 34.03 14.06
C ALA A 6 -0.26 33.41 13.52
N GLU A 7 -0.09 32.77 12.37
CA GLU A 7 -1.08 32.10 11.55
C GLU A 7 -2.04 31.24 12.39
N SER A 8 -3.30 31.18 11.97
CA SER A 8 -4.25 30.18 12.44
C SER A 8 -3.78 28.80 11.98
N PHE A 9 -2.74 28.26 12.63
CA PHE A 9 -2.40 26.86 12.47
C PHE A 9 -3.58 26.07 12.98
N VAL A 10 -4.13 25.23 12.10
CA VAL A 10 -5.13 24.21 12.42
C VAL A 10 -4.71 23.58 13.74
N THR A 11 -5.45 23.86 14.82
CA THR A 11 -5.14 23.41 16.20
C THR A 11 -5.22 21.89 16.35
N GLU A 12 -5.51 21.20 15.26
CA GLU A 12 -5.80 19.78 15.17
C GLU A 12 -4.72 18.95 14.47
N ILE A 13 -3.65 19.57 13.96
CA ILE A 13 -2.52 18.88 13.30
C ILE A 13 -1.23 19.22 14.05
N THR A 14 -0.53 18.19 14.50
CA THR A 14 0.76 18.32 15.20
C THR A 14 1.82 18.97 14.29
N PRO A 15 2.60 19.97 14.73
CA PRO A 15 3.67 20.52 13.90
C PRO A 15 4.69 19.46 13.47
N ARG A 16 5.01 19.42 12.18
CA ARG A 16 5.93 18.44 11.59
C ARG A 16 7.31 18.41 12.27
N SER A 17 7.82 19.56 12.71
CA SER A 17 9.11 19.69 13.37
C SER A 17 9.14 19.12 14.79
N GLN A 18 7.98 18.92 15.41
CA GLN A 18 7.85 18.41 16.77
C GLN A 18 7.70 16.89 16.80
N ASP A 19 6.80 16.36 15.97
CA ASP A 19 6.57 14.93 15.84
C ASP A 19 6.12 14.63 14.40
N PHE A 20 7.05 14.14 13.59
CA PHE A 20 6.79 13.83 12.19
C PHE A 20 5.78 12.69 12.04
N SER A 21 5.87 11.66 12.88
CA SER A 21 5.00 10.48 12.82
C SER A 21 3.56 10.88 13.13
N ARG A 22 3.36 11.68 14.18
CA ARG A 22 2.04 12.17 14.54
C ARG A 22 1.49 13.14 13.50
N TRP A 23 2.31 14.08 13.02
CA TRP A 23 1.94 15.00 11.94
C TRP A 23 1.44 14.23 10.70
N TYR A 24 2.17 13.19 10.26
CA TYR A 24 1.80 12.39 9.11
C TYR A 24 0.42 11.73 9.30
N LEU A 25 0.20 11.11 10.45
CA LEU A 25 -1.07 10.48 10.78
C LEU A 25 -2.21 11.51 10.88
N ASP A 26 -1.97 12.67 11.50
CA ASP A 26 -2.94 13.74 11.60
C ASP A 26 -3.33 14.23 10.19
N VAL A 27 -2.36 14.48 9.30
CA VAL A 27 -2.63 14.91 7.92
C VAL A 27 -3.45 13.87 7.16
N VAL A 28 -3.02 12.60 7.13
CA VAL A 28 -3.70 11.53 6.38
C VAL A 28 -5.15 11.36 6.86
N ARG A 29 -5.40 11.43 8.17
CA ARG A 29 -6.76 11.24 8.72
C ARG A 29 -7.62 12.49 8.56
N ARG A 30 -7.08 13.69 8.83
CA ARG A 30 -7.83 14.95 8.74
C ARG A 30 -8.22 15.32 7.31
N THR A 31 -7.42 14.89 6.33
CA THR A 31 -7.73 15.05 4.91
C THR A 31 -8.53 13.89 4.34
N GLU A 32 -8.92 12.92 5.18
CA GLU A 32 -9.72 11.77 4.77
C GLU A 32 -9.06 10.99 3.61
N MET A 33 -7.74 10.81 3.67
CA MET A 33 -7.00 10.03 2.66
C MET A 33 -7.06 8.52 2.92
N ALA A 34 -6.95 8.10 4.17
CA ALA A 34 -7.00 6.69 4.54
C ALA A 34 -7.46 6.48 5.99
N ASP A 35 -8.08 5.32 6.24
CA ASP A 35 -8.51 4.83 7.54
C ASP A 35 -7.82 3.52 7.92
N TYR A 36 -7.75 3.24 9.23
CA TYR A 36 -7.21 1.98 9.73
C TYR A 36 -8.11 0.79 9.39
N SER A 37 -7.50 -0.32 8.99
CA SER A 37 -8.15 -1.63 8.88
C SER A 37 -8.03 -2.40 10.21
N PRO A 38 -8.95 -3.34 10.52
CA PRO A 38 -8.75 -4.30 11.61
C PRO A 38 -7.54 -5.24 11.38
N VAL A 39 -7.02 -5.32 10.15
CA VAL A 39 -5.83 -6.11 9.82
C VAL A 39 -4.58 -5.25 9.92
N LYS A 40 -3.65 -5.63 10.80
CA LYS A 40 -2.37 -4.93 10.99
C LYS A 40 -1.60 -4.86 9.67
N GLY A 41 -1.11 -3.67 9.34
CA GLY A 41 -0.39 -3.41 8.09
C GLY A 41 -1.30 -3.10 6.89
N CYS A 42 -2.62 -3.19 7.05
CA CYS A 42 -3.60 -2.82 6.04
C CYS A 42 -4.28 -1.48 6.39
N MET A 43 -4.79 -0.79 5.37
CA MET A 43 -5.57 0.44 5.50
C MET A 43 -6.66 0.48 4.44
N VAL A 44 -7.76 1.18 4.74
CA VAL A 44 -8.77 1.53 3.75
C VAL A 44 -8.37 2.85 3.14
N ILE A 45 -8.03 2.86 1.85
CA ILE A 45 -7.72 4.10 1.13
C ILE A 45 -9.05 4.74 0.70
N ARG A 46 -9.32 5.94 1.20
CA ARG A 46 -10.57 6.68 0.95
C ARG A 46 -10.53 7.36 -0.43
N PRO A 47 -11.67 7.87 -0.96
CA PRO A 47 -11.72 8.44 -2.30
C PRO A 47 -10.66 9.52 -2.58
N TYR A 48 -10.40 10.42 -1.61
CA TYR A 48 -9.39 11.47 -1.79
C TYR A 48 -7.97 10.89 -1.93
N GLY A 49 -7.60 9.90 -1.11
CA GLY A 49 -6.31 9.21 -1.22
C GLY A 49 -6.20 8.35 -2.49
N TYR A 50 -7.29 7.67 -2.86
CA TYR A 50 -7.30 6.79 -4.02
C TYR A 50 -7.23 7.59 -5.33
N ALA A 51 -7.87 8.76 -5.41
CA ALA A 51 -7.77 9.64 -6.58
C ALA A 51 -6.32 10.07 -6.86
N ILE A 52 -5.51 10.31 -5.82
CA ILE A 52 -4.08 10.60 -5.98
C ILE A 52 -3.35 9.40 -6.58
N TRP A 53 -3.65 8.19 -6.10
CA TRP A 53 -3.11 6.95 -6.67
C TRP A 53 -3.49 6.76 -8.14
N GLU A 54 -4.76 6.99 -8.50
CA GLU A 54 -5.24 6.90 -9.89
C GLU A 54 -4.48 7.86 -10.81
N LEU A 55 -4.25 9.11 -10.36
CA LEU A 55 -3.48 10.10 -11.13
C LEU A 55 -2.04 9.66 -11.33
N LEU A 56 -1.39 9.11 -10.29
CA LEU A 56 -0.03 8.58 -10.38
C LEU A 56 0.02 7.40 -11.35
N GLN A 57 -0.86 6.42 -11.18
CA GLN A 57 -0.93 5.25 -12.04
C GLN A 57 -1.11 5.64 -13.51
N GLN A 58 -2.06 6.54 -13.82
CA GLN A 58 -2.29 7.02 -15.17
C GLN A 58 -1.08 7.76 -15.75
N ALA A 59 -0.38 8.57 -14.95
CA ALA A 59 0.79 9.30 -15.40
C ALA A 59 1.94 8.36 -15.79
N PHE A 60 2.21 7.33 -15.00
CA PHE A 60 3.23 6.33 -15.30
C PHE A 60 2.83 5.40 -16.44
N ASP A 61 1.58 4.93 -16.45
CA ASP A 61 1.03 4.08 -17.50
C ASP A 61 1.16 4.71 -18.90
N ARG A 62 0.84 6.00 -19.04
CA ARG A 62 1.06 6.75 -20.29
C ARG A 62 2.53 6.74 -20.73
N ARG A 63 3.47 6.89 -19.79
CA ARG A 63 4.91 6.91 -20.07
C ARG A 63 5.43 5.53 -20.50
N PHE A 64 4.96 4.45 -19.86
CA PHE A 64 5.31 3.08 -20.25
C PHE A 64 4.78 2.73 -21.64
N LYS A 65 3.54 3.11 -21.94
CA LYS A 65 2.95 2.88 -23.27
C LYS A 65 3.65 3.67 -24.36
N ALA A 66 4.14 4.88 -24.07
CA ALA A 66 4.92 5.67 -25.02
C ALA A 66 6.24 5.00 -25.45
N THR A 67 6.76 4.05 -24.65
CA THR A 67 7.96 3.28 -24.97
C THR A 67 7.65 1.86 -25.47
N GLY A 68 6.39 1.56 -25.80
CA GLY A 68 5.96 0.30 -26.39
C GLY A 68 5.59 -0.80 -25.39
N HIS A 69 5.54 -0.51 -24.08
CA HIS A 69 5.14 -1.49 -23.07
C HIS A 69 3.63 -1.75 -23.13
N VAL A 70 3.25 -2.98 -22.80
CA VAL A 70 1.85 -3.42 -22.71
C VAL A 70 1.56 -3.93 -21.31
N ASN A 71 0.38 -3.59 -20.79
CA ASN A 71 -0.05 -4.09 -19.49
C ASN A 71 -0.54 -5.54 -19.63
N ALA A 72 -0.20 -6.36 -18.63
CA ALA A 72 -0.75 -7.69 -18.46
C ALA A 72 -1.22 -7.84 -17.01
N TYR A 73 -2.16 -8.76 -16.77
CA TYR A 73 -2.61 -9.11 -15.44
C TYR A 73 -2.42 -10.60 -15.22
N PHE A 74 -1.49 -10.96 -14.36
CA PHE A 74 -1.25 -12.33 -13.94
C PHE A 74 -2.16 -12.68 -12.73
N PRO A 75 -2.37 -13.94 -12.37
CA PRO A 75 -3.15 -14.32 -11.18
C PRO A 75 -2.55 -13.82 -9.86
N LEU A 76 -3.40 -13.47 -8.89
CA LEU A 76 -2.98 -13.09 -7.53
C LEU A 76 -2.29 -14.25 -6.79
N PHE A 77 -2.82 -15.46 -6.97
CA PHE A 77 -2.34 -16.66 -6.31
C PHE A 77 -1.29 -17.37 -7.17
N ILE A 78 -0.18 -17.75 -6.54
CA ILE A 78 0.93 -18.48 -7.15
C ILE A 78 1.06 -19.84 -6.44
N PRO A 79 1.11 -20.98 -7.17
CA PRO A 79 1.42 -22.28 -6.56
C PRO A 79 2.77 -22.26 -5.82
N GLU A 80 2.82 -22.84 -4.63
CA GLU A 80 4.04 -22.91 -3.83
C GLU A 80 5.20 -23.55 -4.60
N SER A 81 4.93 -24.54 -5.45
CA SER A 81 5.95 -25.17 -6.31
C SER A 81 6.61 -24.18 -7.28
N LEU A 82 5.88 -23.18 -7.78
CA LEU A 82 6.44 -22.15 -8.66
C LEU A 82 7.27 -21.13 -7.90
N LEU A 83 6.86 -20.76 -6.69
CA LEU A 83 7.65 -19.88 -5.84
C LEU A 83 9.01 -20.52 -5.50
N ASN A 84 9.00 -21.81 -5.15
CA ASN A 84 10.20 -22.55 -4.75
C ASN A 84 11.20 -22.82 -5.89
N LYS A 85 10.82 -22.65 -7.16
CA LYS A 85 11.78 -22.72 -8.28
C LYS A 85 12.81 -21.62 -8.24
N GLU A 86 12.49 -20.48 -7.61
CA GLU A 86 13.38 -19.34 -7.41
C GLU A 86 14.01 -19.33 -6.00
N ALA A 87 14.39 -20.51 -5.49
CA ALA A 87 14.79 -20.75 -4.09
C ALA A 87 15.82 -19.74 -3.54
N GLU A 88 16.77 -19.28 -4.37
CA GLU A 88 17.79 -18.28 -3.99
C GLU A 88 17.18 -16.91 -3.67
N HIS A 89 16.04 -16.55 -4.27
CA HIS A 89 15.29 -15.34 -3.95
C HIS A 89 14.35 -15.56 -2.74
N VAL A 90 13.84 -16.78 -2.56
CA VAL A 90 12.83 -17.10 -1.53
C VAL A 90 13.35 -17.00 -0.10
N GLU A 91 14.63 -17.31 0.15
CA GLU A 91 15.21 -17.24 1.51
C GLU A 91 15.08 -15.85 2.15
N GLY A 92 15.08 -14.77 1.35
CA GLY A 92 14.89 -13.41 1.83
C GLY A 92 13.42 -13.03 2.10
N PHE A 93 12.47 -13.70 1.44
CA PHE A 93 11.04 -13.34 1.49
C PHE A 93 10.20 -14.27 2.35
N ALA A 94 10.72 -15.44 2.76
CA ALA A 94 10.00 -16.44 3.54
C ALA A 94 9.12 -15.89 4.69
N PRO A 95 9.56 -14.93 5.54
CA PRO A 95 8.71 -14.41 6.62
C PRO A 95 7.58 -13.47 6.17
N GLN A 96 7.59 -13.02 4.91
CA GLN A 96 6.61 -12.09 4.34
C GLN A 96 5.53 -12.79 3.51
N VAL A 97 5.66 -14.10 3.28
CA VAL A 97 4.76 -14.88 2.42
C VAL A 97 3.45 -15.19 3.15
N ALA A 98 2.33 -14.77 2.55
CA ALA A 98 1.00 -15.17 2.99
C ALA A 98 0.51 -16.41 2.21
N TYR A 99 0.23 -17.49 2.93
CA TYR A 99 -0.24 -18.74 2.38
C TYR A 99 -1.76 -18.89 2.51
N VAL A 100 -2.39 -19.34 1.44
CA VAL A 100 -3.74 -19.91 1.45
C VAL A 100 -3.57 -21.42 1.51
N THR A 101 -4.00 -22.01 2.63
CA THR A 101 -3.88 -23.45 2.90
C THR A 101 -5.21 -24.19 2.81
N HIS A 102 -6.33 -23.49 2.88
CA HIS A 102 -7.68 -24.07 2.86
C HIS A 102 -8.59 -23.29 1.92
N ALA A 103 -9.52 -24.01 1.26
CA ALA A 103 -10.59 -23.41 0.47
C ALA A 103 -11.91 -24.15 0.75
N GLY A 104 -12.95 -23.40 1.14
CA GLY A 104 -14.25 -23.99 1.44
C GLY A 104 -14.28 -24.93 2.66
N GLY A 105 -13.24 -24.91 3.50
CA GLY A 105 -13.11 -25.79 4.66
C GLY A 105 -12.20 -27.00 4.46
N GLU A 106 -11.84 -27.32 3.21
CA GLU A 106 -10.92 -28.40 2.87
C GLU A 106 -9.48 -27.89 2.73
N GLU A 107 -8.51 -28.70 3.14
CA GLU A 107 -7.09 -28.42 2.92
C GLU A 107 -6.76 -28.58 1.43
N LEU A 108 -5.97 -27.64 0.90
CA LEU A 108 -5.56 -27.68 -0.50
C LEU A 108 -4.47 -28.73 -0.74
N GLU A 109 -4.54 -29.47 -1.85
CA GLU A 109 -3.49 -30.41 -2.27
C GLU A 109 -2.13 -29.71 -2.44
N GLU A 110 -2.16 -28.47 -2.94
CA GLU A 110 -0.99 -27.58 -3.03
C GLU A 110 -1.36 -26.22 -2.44
N LYS A 111 -0.49 -25.69 -1.58
CA LYS A 111 -0.66 -24.34 -1.02
C LYS A 111 -0.51 -23.28 -2.10
N LEU A 112 -1.28 -22.21 -1.95
CA LEU A 112 -1.18 -21.03 -2.80
C LEU A 112 -0.57 -19.87 -2.02
N VAL A 113 0.21 -19.05 -2.70
CA VAL A 113 0.84 -17.85 -2.15
C VAL A 113 0.20 -16.61 -2.74
N VAL A 114 -0.04 -15.59 -1.89
CA VAL A 114 -0.40 -14.24 -2.35
C VAL A 114 0.87 -13.50 -2.77
N ARG A 115 0.94 -13.07 -4.03
CA ARG A 115 2.06 -12.31 -4.58
C ARG A 115 2.08 -10.83 -4.19
#